data_AF-A0A7W0GAU6-F1
#
_entry.id   AF-A0A7W0GAU6-F1
#
_cell.length_a   1.000
_cell.length_b   1.000
_cell.length_c   1.000
_cell.angle_alpha   90.00
_cell.angle_beta   90.00
_cell.angle_gamma   90.00
#
_symmetry.space_group_name_H-M   'P 1'
#
loop_
_entity.id
_entity.type
_entity.pdbx_description
1 polymer ?
#
loop_
_entity_poly.entity_id
_entity_poly.type
_entity_poly.pdbx_seq_one_letter_code
_entity_poly.pdbx_strand_id
1 'polypeptide(L)'
;MVLADLNIGDSIERAFTVFFEWLPNLIGALVILIIGYIVAKIVGKLVGRLLRSAGLDRMLQKGQGGQLIQKVTSSPSNLLGRIAFWAVLLGVISLAVSVLGIEALTNFVAAIYAYLPN
;
A
#
# COMPACT_ATOMS: atom_id res chain seq x y z
N MET A 1 29.36 28.69 28.75
CA MET A 1 30.26 27.67 28.17
C MET A 1 29.47 26.51 27.53
N VAL A 2 28.19 26.69 27.19
CA VAL A 2 27.28 25.63 26.67
C VAL A 2 27.10 25.72 25.14
N LEU A 3 27.72 26.71 24.49
CA LEU A 3 27.48 27.03 23.07
C LEU A 3 28.52 26.44 22.10
N ALA A 4 29.56 25.78 22.61
CA ALA A 4 30.67 25.26 21.78
C ALA A 4 30.51 23.79 21.37
N ASP A 5 29.49 23.09 21.87
CA ASP A 5 29.26 21.66 21.64
C ASP A 5 28.06 21.38 20.70
N LEU A 6 27.60 22.41 19.98
CA LEU A 6 26.68 22.24 18.84
C LEU A 6 27.48 21.75 17.63
N ASN A 7 28.04 20.56 17.74
CA ASN A 7 28.78 19.95 16.65
C ASN A 7 27.79 19.44 15.60
N ILE A 8 27.38 20.35 14.71
CA ILE A 8 26.49 20.10 13.56
C ILE A 8 26.99 18.90 12.74
N GLY A 9 28.30 18.59 12.77
CA GLY A 9 28.89 17.41 12.16
C GLY A 9 28.27 16.10 12.67
N ASP A 10 28.07 15.96 13.98
CA ASP A 10 27.55 14.72 14.59
C ASP A 10 26.06 14.51 14.28
N SER A 11 25.27 15.59 14.21
CA SER A 11 23.85 15.52 13.81
C SER A 11 23.70 15.09 12.35
N ILE A 12 24.59 15.56 11.47
CA ILE A 12 24.61 15.21 10.05
C ILE A 12 25.02 13.74 9.87
N GLU A 13 26.07 13.27 10.55
CA GLU A 13 26.51 11.87 10.48
C GLU A 13 25.44 10.88 10.96
N ARG A 14 24.71 11.22 12.04
CA ARG A 14 23.57 10.42 12.52
C ARG A 14 22.43 10.38 11.51
N ALA A 15 22.11 11.51 10.88
CA ALA A 15 21.08 11.56 9.86
C ALA A 15 21.44 10.72 8.62
N PHE A 16 22.71 10.72 8.21
CA PHE A 16 23.19 9.84 7.15
C PHE A 16 23.07 8.37 7.54
N THR A 17 23.45 8.01 8.77
CA THR A 17 23.35 6.63 9.25
C THR A 17 21.92 6.11 9.23
N VAL A 18 20.96 6.87 9.77
CA VAL A 18 19.52 6.56 9.73
C VAL A 18 19.02 6.41 8.28
N PHE A 19 19.48 7.28 7.38
CA PHE A 19 19.13 7.24 5.96
C PHE A 19 19.70 6.02 5.22
N PHE A 20 20.77 5.39 5.69
CA PHE A 20 21.23 4.13 5.09
C PHE A 20 20.53 2.90 5.71
N GLU A 21 20.10 2.98 6.97
CA GLU A 21 19.41 1.90 7.68
C GLU A 21 17.99 1.64 7.17
N TRP A 22 17.24 2.66 6.74
CA TRP A 22 15.87 2.48 6.21
C TRP A 22 15.82 1.97 4.75
N LEU A 23 16.94 2.02 4.02
CA LEU A 23 16.99 1.75 2.59
C LEU A 23 16.74 0.28 2.25
N PRO A 24 17.30 -0.71 2.98
CA PRO A 24 16.98 -2.12 2.78
C PRO A 24 15.49 -2.43 3.01
N ASN A 25 14.87 -1.84 4.04
CA ASN A 25 13.45 -2.03 4.33
C ASN A 25 12.56 -1.44 3.23
N LEU A 26 12.95 -0.27 2.70
CA LEU A 26 12.30 0.34 1.53
C LEU A 26 12.33 -0.58 0.31
N ILE A 27 13.48 -1.17 0.01
CA ILE A 27 13.62 -2.12 -1.10
C ILE A 27 12.72 -3.34 -0.85
N GLY A 28 12.72 -3.90 0.35
CA GLY A 28 11.86 -5.03 0.72
C GLY A 28 10.38 -4.74 0.52
N ALA A 29 9.91 -3.58 0.98
CA ALA A 29 8.53 -3.15 0.80
C ALA A 29 8.15 -2.92 -0.66
N LEU A 30 9.04 -2.34 -1.47
CA LEU A 30 8.83 -2.17 -2.90
C LEU A 30 8.73 -3.53 -3.62
N VAL A 31 9.58 -4.50 -3.27
CA VAL A 31 9.50 -5.87 -3.81
C VAL A 31 8.16 -6.50 -3.47
N ILE A 32 7.70 -6.39 -2.22
CA ILE A 32 6.39 -6.90 -1.79
C ILE A 32 5.25 -6.23 -2.56
N LEU A 33 5.30 -4.91 -2.75
CA LEU A 33 4.28 -4.18 -3.52
C LEU A 33 4.24 -4.65 -4.97
N ILE A 34 5.39 -4.82 -5.62
CA ILE A 34 5.47 -5.27 -7.01
C ILE A 34 4.87 -6.67 -7.15
N ILE A 35 5.29 -7.62 -6.31
CA ILE A 35 4.81 -8.99 -6.35
C ILE A 35 3.31 -9.03 -6.00
N GLY A 36 2.91 -8.36 -4.92
CA GLY A 36 1.54 -8.36 -4.45
C GLY A 36 0.58 -7.64 -5.40
N TYR A 37 1.01 -6.62 -6.14
CA TYR A 37 0.21 -6.01 -7.21
C TYR A 37 -0.12 -7.01 -8.33
N ILE A 38 0.87 -7.84 -8.73
CA ILE A 38 0.67 -8.89 -9.73
C ILE A 38 -0.34 -9.91 -9.20
N VAL A 39 -0.18 -10.36 -7.95
CA VAL A 39 -1.12 -11.30 -7.30
C VAL A 39 -2.53 -10.71 -7.22
N ALA A 40 -2.68 -9.47 -6.76
CA ALA A 40 -3.97 -8.79 -6.67
C ALA A 40 -4.67 -8.73 -8.04
N LYS A 41 -3.91 -8.41 -9.10
CA LYS A 41 -4.43 -8.35 -10.48
C LYS A 41 -4.95 -9.71 -10.95
N ILE A 42 -4.23 -10.79 -10.63
CA ILE A 42 -4.66 -12.16 -10.95
C ILE A 42 -5.94 -12.51 -10.20
N VAL A 43 -5.98 -12.26 -8.88
CA VAL A 43 -7.14 -12.54 -8.03
C VAL A 43 -8.37 -11.78 -8.50
N GLY A 44 -8.27 -10.47 -8.72
CA GLY A 44 -9.41 -9.66 -9.19
C GLY A 44 -9.95 -10.13 -10.54
N LYS A 45 -9.05 -10.52 -11.46
CA LYS A 45 -9.44 -11.08 -12.77
C LYS A 45 -10.13 -12.44 -12.63
N LEU A 46 -9.63 -13.30 -11.74
CA LEU A 46 -10.20 -14.61 -11.49
C LEU A 46 -11.60 -14.48 -10.88
N VAL A 47 -11.75 -13.67 -9.84
CA VAL A 47 -13.02 -13.38 -9.19
C VAL A 47 -14.04 -12.84 -10.20
N GLY A 48 -13.65 -11.83 -10.99
CA GLY A 48 -14.55 -11.27 -12.01
C GLY A 48 -14.97 -12.27 -13.09
N ARG A 49 -14.06 -13.17 -13.52
CA ARG A 49 -14.39 -14.25 -14.46
C ARG A 49 -15.34 -15.26 -13.85
N LEU A 50 -15.10 -15.70 -12.61
CA LEU A 50 -15.92 -16.68 -11.91
C LEU A 50 -17.35 -16.17 -11.69
N LEU A 51 -17.49 -14.91 -11.26
CA LEU A 51 -18.80 -14.26 -11.09
C LEU A 51 -19.54 -14.14 -12.42
N ARG A 52 -18.82 -13.82 -13.50
CA ARG A 52 -19.40 -13.74 -14.84
C ARG A 52 -19.84 -15.11 -15.34
N SER A 53 -19.03 -16.15 -15.17
CA SER A 53 -19.38 -17.53 -15.55
C SER A 53 -20.54 -18.08 -14.72
N ALA A 54 -20.64 -17.69 -13.45
CA ALA A 54 -21.77 -18.01 -12.58
C ALA A 54 -23.09 -17.31 -13.00
N GLY A 55 -23.04 -16.43 -14.02
CA GLY A 55 -24.23 -15.79 -14.56
C GLY A 55 -24.73 -14.59 -13.75
N LEU A 56 -23.92 -14.07 -12.83
CA LEU A 56 -24.28 -12.95 -11.95
C LEU A 56 -24.69 -11.69 -12.73
N ASP A 57 -24.02 -11.43 -13.86
CA ASP A 57 -24.38 -10.35 -14.78
C ASP A 57 -25.81 -10.54 -15.34
N ARG A 58 -26.19 -11.78 -15.70
CA ARG A 58 -27.53 -12.10 -16.24
C ARG A 58 -28.61 -12.06 -15.16
N MET A 59 -28.30 -12.49 -13.94
CA MET A 59 -29.25 -12.45 -12.81
C MET A 59 -29.59 -11.02 -12.42
N LEU A 60 -28.58 -10.15 -12.31
CA LEU A 60 -28.77 -8.75 -11.90
C LEU A 60 -29.42 -7.90 -12.99
N GLN A 61 -29.15 -8.18 -14.28
CA GLN A 61 -29.78 -7.46 -15.39
C GLN A 61 -31.25 -7.85 -15.60
N LYS A 62 -31.65 -9.08 -15.28
CA LYS A 62 -33.05 -9.55 -15.40
C LYS A 62 -33.93 -9.22 -14.20
N GLY A 63 -33.36 -8.81 -13.06
CA GLY A 63 -34.11 -8.41 -11.87
C GLY A 63 -34.80 -7.05 -12.03
N GLN A 64 -35.79 -6.77 -11.16
CA GLN A 64 -36.57 -5.52 -11.17
C GLN A 64 -35.69 -4.24 -11.04
N GLY A 65 -34.47 -4.35 -10.49
CA GLY A 65 -33.49 -3.26 -10.40
C GLY A 65 -32.45 -3.21 -11.53
N GLY A 66 -32.54 -4.07 -12.55
CA GLY A 66 -31.49 -4.22 -13.57
C GLY A 66 -31.21 -2.96 -14.39
N GLN A 67 -32.24 -2.13 -14.63
CA GLN A 67 -32.10 -0.85 -15.32
C GLN A 67 -31.34 0.21 -14.50
N LEU A 68 -31.49 0.19 -13.16
CA LEU A 68 -30.72 1.05 -12.25
C LEU A 68 -29.26 0.60 -12.18
N ILE A 69 -29.02 -0.70 -12.11
CA ILE A 69 -27.66 -1.28 -12.05
C ILE A 69 -26.90 -1.03 -13.37
N GLN A 70 -27.57 -1.13 -14.53
CA GLN A 70 -26.95 -0.83 -15.84
C GLN A 70 -26.50 0.64 -15.97
N LYS A 71 -27.17 1.59 -15.31
CA LYS A 71 -26.73 2.99 -15.28
C LYS A 71 -25.43 3.18 -14.49
N VAL A 72 -25.13 2.30 -13.53
CA VAL A 72 -23.93 2.37 -12.67
C VAL A 72 -22.79 1.52 -13.24
N THR A 73 -23.08 0.34 -13.77
CA THR A 73 -22.05 -0.52 -14.38
C THR A 73 -22.60 -1.49 -15.42
N SER A 74 -21.90 -1.60 -16.55
CA SER A 74 -22.27 -2.53 -17.63
C SER A 74 -21.94 -4.00 -17.32
N SER A 75 -21.11 -4.29 -16.31
CA SER A 75 -20.78 -5.65 -15.87
C SER A 75 -20.53 -5.68 -14.35
N PRO A 76 -21.56 -6.01 -13.54
CA PRO A 76 -21.45 -6.15 -12.09
C PRO A 76 -20.34 -7.12 -11.64
N SER A 77 -20.13 -8.21 -12.36
CA SER A 77 -19.05 -9.18 -12.10
C SER A 77 -17.67 -8.53 -12.19
N ASN A 78 -17.47 -7.62 -13.15
CA ASN A 78 -16.21 -6.90 -13.29
C ASN A 78 -16.01 -5.87 -12.18
N LEU A 79 -17.09 -5.24 -11.70
CA LEU A 79 -17.04 -4.34 -10.54
C LEU A 79 -16.61 -5.11 -9.28
N LEU A 80 -17.22 -6.26 -9.01
CA LEU A 80 -16.84 -7.12 -7.90
C LEU A 80 -15.40 -7.64 -8.02
N GLY A 81 -14.95 -7.98 -9.24
CA GLY A 81 -13.54 -8.31 -9.49
C GLY A 81 -12.58 -7.15 -9.17
N ARG A 82 -12.97 -5.89 -9.45
CA ARG A 82 -12.20 -4.71 -9.05
C ARG A 82 -12.20 -4.50 -7.54
N ILE A 83 -13.32 -4.74 -6.86
CA ILE A 83 -13.40 -4.67 -5.40
C ILE A 83 -12.45 -5.71 -4.77
N ALA A 84 -12.46 -6.94 -5.27
CA ALA A 84 -11.54 -7.99 -4.82
C ALA A 84 -10.07 -7.60 -5.06
N PHE A 85 -9.76 -7.01 -6.22
CA PHE A 85 -8.42 -6.46 -6.49
C PHE A 85 -7.99 -5.45 -5.43
N TRP A 86 -8.83 -4.46 -5.13
CA TRP A 86 -8.51 -3.45 -4.12
C TRP A 86 -8.41 -4.04 -2.72
N ALA A 87 -9.26 -5.00 -2.35
CA ALA A 87 -9.18 -5.67 -1.06
C ALA A 87 -7.82 -6.39 -0.88
N VAL A 88 -7.37 -7.14 -1.90
CA VAL A 88 -6.05 -7.80 -1.86
C VAL A 88 -4.93 -6.78 -1.88
N LEU A 89 -5.02 -5.75 -2.73
CA LEU A 89 -3.98 -4.71 -2.84
C LEU A 89 -3.81 -3.95 -1.53
N LEU A 90 -4.90 -3.63 -0.83
CA LEU A 90 -4.83 -2.99 0.49
C LEU A 90 -4.14 -3.88 1.52
N GLY A 91 -4.40 -5.20 1.49
CA GLY A 91 -3.66 -6.16 2.31
C GLY A 91 -2.16 -6.18 2.00
N VAL A 92 -1.80 -6.19 0.72
CA VAL A 92 -0.38 -6.11 0.28
C VAL A 92 0.27 -4.80 0.72
N ILE A 93 -0.43 -3.67 0.59
CA ILE A 93 0.05 -2.37 1.06
C ILE A 93 0.29 -2.40 2.56
N SER A 94 -0.63 -2.98 3.33
CA SER A 94 -0.45 -3.15 4.78
C SER A 94 0.81 -3.96 5.09
N LEU A 95 1.04 -5.08 4.39
CA LEU A 95 2.25 -5.89 4.55
C LEU A 95 3.52 -5.12 4.17
N ALA A 96 3.51 -4.39 3.06
CA ALA A 96 4.64 -3.57 2.63
C ALA A 96 4.96 -2.47 3.65
N VAL A 97 3.94 -1.81 4.19
CA VAL A 97 4.09 -0.80 5.26
C VAL A 97 4.60 -1.43 6.55
N SER A 98 4.16 -2.63 6.90
CA SER A 98 4.72 -3.37 8.05
C SER A 98 6.20 -3.67 7.88
N VAL A 99 6.65 -3.97 6.65
CA VAL A 99 8.08 -4.21 6.35
C VAL A 99 8.88 -2.91 6.26
N LEU A 100 8.29 -1.80 5.79
CA LEU A 100 8.89 -0.48 5.95
C LEU A 100 9.14 -0.19 7.44
N GLY A 101 8.21 -0.61 8.28
CA GLY A 101 8.36 -0.62 9.73
C GLY A 101 8.06 0.72 10.38
N ILE A 102 7.56 0.63 11.63
CA ILE A 102 7.52 1.77 12.55
C ILE A 102 8.95 2.25 12.82
N GLU A 103 9.95 1.35 12.83
CA GLU A 103 11.35 1.69 13.03
C GLU A 103 11.88 2.70 12.00
N ALA A 104 11.51 2.59 10.72
CA ALA A 104 11.91 3.60 9.73
C ALA A 104 11.32 4.98 10.04
N LEU A 105 10.05 5.02 10.48
CA LEU A 105 9.38 6.26 10.90
C LEU A 105 9.98 6.80 12.20
N THR A 106 10.23 5.94 13.18
CA THR A 106 10.82 6.28 14.48
C THR A 106 12.25 6.78 14.31
N ASN A 107 13.06 6.14 13.47
CA ASN A 107 14.42 6.56 13.17
C ASN A 107 14.42 7.90 12.42
N PHE A 108 13.51 8.09 11.45
CA PHE A 108 13.35 9.37 10.76
C PHE A 108 12.97 10.50 11.72
N VAL A 109 12.02 10.26 12.62
CA VAL A 109 11.62 11.22 13.66
C VAL A 109 12.78 11.47 14.63
N ALA A 110 13.52 10.43 15.05
CA ALA A 110 14.70 10.56 15.89
C ALA A 110 15.81 11.38 15.21
N ALA A 111 15.99 11.24 13.89
CA ALA A 111 16.92 12.05 13.11
C ALA A 111 16.50 13.53 13.12
N ILE A 112 15.21 13.84 12.98
CA ILE A 112 14.70 15.22 13.09
C ILE A 112 14.92 15.77 14.50
N TYR A 113 14.62 14.98 15.55
CA TYR A 113 14.87 15.39 16.93
C TYR A 113 16.36 15.64 17.21
N ALA A 114 17.28 14.91 16.57
CA ALA A 114 18.72 15.17 16.69
C ALA A 114 19.19 16.48 16.03
N TYR A 115 18.38 17.08 15.15
CA TYR A 115 18.58 18.44 14.63
C TYR A 115 17.92 19.53 15.49
N LEU A 116 17.07 19.14 16.46
CA LEU A 116 16.57 20.04 17.49
C LEU A 116 17.54 19.97 18.68
N PRO A 117 18.47 20.93 18.82
CA PRO A 117 19.38 20.95 19.95
C PRO A 117 18.58 21.04 21.26
N ASN A 118 18.90 20.16 22.21
CA ASN A 118 18.44 20.22 23.59
C ASN A 118 19.53 20.81 24.50
#